data_AF-A0A948I7C9-F1
#
_entry.id   AF-A0A948I7C9-F1
#
_cell.length_a   1.000
_cell.length_b   1.000
_cell.length_c   1.000
_cell.angle_alpha   90.00
_cell.angle_beta   90.00
_cell.angle_gamma   90.00
#
_symmetry.space_group_name_H-M   'P 1'
#
loop_
_entity.id
_entity.type
_entity.pdbx_description
1 polymer ?
#
loop_
_entity_poly.entity_id
_entity_poly.type
_entity_poly.pdbx_seq_one_letter_code
_entity_poly.pdbx_strand_id
1 'polypeptide(L)'
;MDSVVPFLTAPFLGTPLWFWLAFGGIVIALLTFDLGVLHKDQREIGVRESLMLSAGYIAVALLFGAGIWTYAGRDSGMEYLTGFLIEKSLSIDNI
;
A
#
# COMPACT_ATOMS: atom_id res chain seq x y z
N MET A 1 13.57 26.72 -6.42
CA MET A 1 12.96 25.37 -6.41
C MET A 1 14.04 24.28 -6.51
N ASP A 2 15.31 24.68 -6.44
CA ASP A 2 16.49 23.88 -6.82
C ASP A 2 16.99 22.93 -5.72
N SER A 3 16.43 23.05 -4.51
CA SER A 3 16.81 22.26 -3.33
C SER A 3 15.85 21.11 -3.01
N VAL A 4 14.65 21.06 -3.61
CA VAL A 4 13.62 20.07 -3.27
C VAL A 4 13.90 18.72 -3.92
N VAL A 5 14.23 18.69 -5.21
CA VAL A 5 14.49 17.43 -5.93
C VAL A 5 15.70 16.69 -5.32
N PRO A 6 16.86 17.33 -5.08
CA PRO A 6 18.00 16.66 -4.45
C PRO A 6 17.67 16.10 -3.07
N PHE A 7 16.85 16.81 -2.29
CA PHE A 7 16.40 16.34 -0.97
C PHE A 7 15.48 15.12 -1.07
N LEU A 8 14.52 15.12 -1.99
CA LEU A 8 13.60 14.00 -2.20
C LEU A 8 14.31 12.76 -2.74
N THR A 9 15.35 12.95 -3.55
CA THR A 9 16.19 11.85 -4.07
C THR A 9 17.30 11.44 -3.11
N ALA A 10 17.49 12.15 -2.00
CA ALA A 10 18.55 11.84 -1.05
C ALA A 10 18.34 10.43 -0.47
N PRO A 11 19.41 9.64 -0.33
CA PRO A 11 19.32 8.31 0.24
C PRO A 11 18.92 8.40 1.72
N PHE A 12 17.84 7.71 2.06
CA PHE A 12 17.33 7.55 3.41
C PHE A 12 17.04 6.06 3.64
N LEU A 13 17.77 5.42 4.56
CA LEU A 13 17.70 3.97 4.79
C LEU A 13 17.96 3.13 3.51
N GLY A 14 18.87 3.58 2.65
CA GLY A 14 19.26 2.86 1.44
C GLY A 14 18.33 3.04 0.23
N THR A 15 17.22 3.76 0.37
CA THR A 15 16.30 4.13 -0.73
C THR A 15 16.00 5.63 -0.69
N PRO A 16 15.57 6.27 -1.79
CA PRO A 16 15.28 7.70 -1.74
C PRO A 16 14.14 8.06 -0.80
N LEU A 17 14.23 9.25 -0.20
CA LEU A 17 13.20 9.77 0.70
C LEU A 17 11.80 9.79 0.08
N TRP A 18 11.67 10.12 -1.21
CA TRP A 18 10.37 10.13 -1.89
C TRP A 18 9.68 8.76 -1.87
N PHE A 19 10.44 7.67 -1.83
CA PHE A 19 9.88 6.31 -1.79
C PHE A 19 9.15 6.07 -0.46
N TRP A 20 9.77 6.49 0.65
CA TRP A 20 9.17 6.43 1.98
C TRP A 20 7.97 7.37 2.13
N LEU A 21 8.05 8.57 1.55
CA LEU A 21 6.92 9.51 1.54
C LEU A 21 5.75 8.95 0.73
N ALA A 22 6.00 8.29 -0.41
CA ALA A 22 4.98 7.63 -1.20
C ALA A 22 4.33 6.47 -0.42
N PHE A 23 5.13 5.61 0.20
CA PHE A 23 4.64 4.51 1.04
C PHE A 23 3.80 5.03 2.21
N GLY A 24 4.35 5.96 3.00
CA GLY A 24 3.65 6.56 4.14
C GLY A 24 2.38 7.29 3.71
N GLY A 25 2.42 8.01 2.59
CA GLY A 25 1.25 8.68 2.00
C GLY A 25 0.13 7.69 1.63
N ILE A 26 0.47 6.56 0.99
CA ILE A 26 -0.50 5.50 0.67
C ILE A 26 -1.11 4.92 1.95
N VAL A 27 -0.29 4.59 2.95
CA VAL A 27 -0.77 4.05 4.23
C VAL A 27 -1.71 5.02 4.94
N ILE A 28 -1.33 6.30 5.05
CA ILE A 28 -2.16 7.33 5.68
C ILE A 28 -3.47 7.52 4.91
N ALA A 29 -3.43 7.52 3.58
CA ALA A 29 -4.62 7.64 2.75
C ALA A 29 -5.59 6.47 2.95
N LEU A 30 -5.09 5.24 2.96
CA LEU A 30 -5.90 4.04 3.23
C LEU A 30 -6.47 4.06 4.65
N LEU A 31 -5.67 4.40 5.66
CA LEU A 31 -6.16 4.52 7.05
C LEU A 31 -7.23 5.60 7.21
N THR A 32 -7.06 6.74 6.54
CA THR A 32 -8.05 7.82 6.55
C THR A 32 -9.34 7.40 5.85
N PHE A 33 -9.23 6.62 4.77
CA PHE A 33 -10.39 6.05 4.09
C PHE A 33 -11.12 5.05 4.99
N ASP A 34 -10.40 4.12 5.62
CA ASP A 34 -10.95 3.09 6.51
C ASP A 34 -11.66 3.70 7.72
N LEU A 35 -10.95 4.55 8.47
CA LEU A 35 -11.46 5.13 9.73
C LEU A 35 -12.41 6.30 9.49
N GLY A 36 -12.24 7.03 8.39
CA GLY A 36 -12.98 8.26 8.13
C GLY A 36 -14.22 8.07 7.25
N VAL A 37 -14.10 7.30 6.16
CA VAL A 37 -15.17 7.15 5.16
C VAL A 37 -15.99 5.90 5.44
N LEU A 38 -15.33 4.77 5.71
CA LEU A 38 -16.01 3.48 5.88
C LEU A 38 -16.75 3.34 7.22
N HIS A 39 -16.20 3.91 8.29
CA HIS A 39 -16.81 3.89 9.63
C HIS A 39 -17.81 5.04 9.88
N LYS A 40 -18.07 5.90 8.89
CA LYS A 40 -18.90 7.09 9.07
C LYS A 40 -20.38 6.78 9.28
N ASP A 41 -20.86 5.68 8.71
CA ASP A 41 -22.25 5.25 8.79
C ASP A 41 -22.30 3.80 9.29
N GLN A 42 -23.10 3.53 10.34
CA GLN A 42 -23.33 2.18 10.88
C GLN A 42 -24.26 1.35 9.96
N ARG A 43 -23.91 1.23 8.67
CA ARG A 43 -24.62 0.38 7.72
C ARG A 43 -23.98 -1.01 7.72
N GLU A 44 -24.81 -2.05 7.68
CA GLU A 44 -24.33 -3.39 7.36
C GLU A 44 -23.75 -3.39 5.95
N ILE A 45 -22.44 -3.64 5.84
CA ILE A 45 -21.76 -3.75 4.55
C ILE A 45 -22.22 -5.06 3.90
N GLY A 46 -22.89 -4.94 2.75
CA GLY A 46 -23.32 -6.11 1.98
C GLY A 46 -22.13 -6.86 1.37
N VAL A 47 -22.33 -8.14 1.05
CA VAL A 47 -21.28 -9.02 0.48
C VAL A 47 -20.62 -8.41 -0.76
N ARG A 48 -21.41 -7.81 -1.66
CA ARG A 48 -20.89 -7.19 -2.89
C ARG A 48 -19.96 -6.01 -2.60
N GLU A 49 -20.31 -5.18 -1.63
CA GLU A 49 -19.53 -4.00 -1.24
C GLU A 49 -18.23 -4.42 -0.55
N SER A 50 -18.30 -5.40 0.35
CA SER A 50 -17.12 -5.99 1.00
C SER A 50 -16.13 -6.59 -0.02
N LEU A 51 -16.63 -7.32 -1.02
CA LEU A 51 -15.78 -7.85 -2.09
C LEU A 51 -15.12 -6.75 -2.94
N MET A 52 -15.87 -5.68 -3.27
CA MET A 52 -15.32 -4.55 -4.02
C MET A 52 -14.25 -3.79 -3.23
N LEU A 53 -14.48 -3.57 -1.93
CA LEU A 53 -13.50 -2.96 -1.04
C LEU A 53 -12.23 -3.81 -0.96
N SER A 54 -12.37 -5.11 -0.71
CA SER A 54 -11.25 -6.06 -0.68
C SER A 54 -10.45 -6.04 -1.99
N ALA A 55 -11.13 -6.11 -3.13
CA ALA A 55 -10.49 -6.00 -4.44
C ALA A 55 -9.74 -4.67 -4.62
N GLY A 56 -10.29 -3.57 -4.11
CA GLY A 56 -9.65 -2.26 -4.09
C GLY A 56 -8.32 -2.25 -3.33
N TYR A 57 -8.30 -2.78 -2.09
CA TYR A 57 -7.06 -2.86 -1.31
C TYR A 57 -6.03 -3.77 -1.96
N ILE A 58 -6.46 -4.90 -2.53
CA ILE A 58 -5.57 -5.81 -3.26
C ILE A 58 -4.96 -5.08 -4.47
N ALA A 59 -5.77 -4.34 -5.24
CA ALA A 59 -5.28 -3.57 -6.38
C ALA A 59 -4.24 -2.52 -5.95
N VAL A 60 -4.46 -1.79 -4.86
CA VAL A 60 -3.49 -0.81 -4.33
C VAL A 60 -2.18 -1.50 -3.92
N ALA A 61 -2.26 -2.63 -3.23
CA ALA A 61 -1.07 -3.40 -2.85
C ALA A 61 -0.29 -3.89 -4.08
N LEU A 62 -0.98 -4.44 -5.08
CA LEU A 62 -0.34 -4.90 -6.32
C LEU A 62 0.30 -3.76 -7.11
N LEU A 63 -0.34 -2.58 -7.18
CA LEU A 63 0.22 -1.39 -7.82
C LEU A 63 1.49 -0.92 -7.09
N PHE A 64 1.48 -0.92 -5.76
CA PHE A 64 2.67 -0.60 -4.98
C PHE A 64 3.80 -1.61 -5.20
N GLY A 65 3.46 -2.91 -5.23
CA GLY A 65 4.40 -3.99 -5.57
C GLY A 65 5.01 -3.86 -6.96
N ALA A 66 4.21 -3.49 -7.97
CA ALA A 66 4.72 -3.19 -9.31
C ALA A 66 5.65 -1.96 -9.31
N GLY A 67 5.35 -0.95 -8.48
CA GLY A 67 6.24 0.18 -8.21
C GLY A 67 7.59 -0.26 -7.63
N ILE A 68 7.59 -1.14 -6.62
CA ILE A 68 8.82 -1.73 -6.07
C ILE A 68 9.58 -2.49 -7.16
N TRP A 69 8.89 -3.35 -7.92
CA TRP A 69 9.53 -4.15 -8.96
C TRP A 69 10.25 -3.28 -10.00
N THR A 70 9.58 -2.23 -10.46
CA THR A 70 10.15 -1.33 -11.49
C THR A 70 11.27 -0.46 -10.94
N TYR A 71 11.21 -0.07 -9.67
CA TYR A 71 12.18 0.84 -9.05
C TYR A 71 13.37 0.14 -8.38
N ALA A 72 13.11 -0.85 -7.54
CA ALA A 72 14.09 -1.59 -6.75
C ALA A 72 14.52 -2.91 -7.40
N GLY A 73 13.84 -3.33 -8.47
CA GLY A 73 14.18 -4.51 -9.24
C GLY A 73 13.36 -5.76 -8.87
N ARG A 74 13.66 -6.84 -9.58
CA ARG A 74 12.88 -8.10 -9.53
C ARG A 74 12.89 -8.75 -8.15
N ASP A 75 14.04 -8.81 -7.50
CA ASP A 75 14.18 -9.54 -6.24
C ASP A 75 13.34 -8.89 -5.14
N SER A 76 13.46 -7.57 -4.94
CA SER A 76 12.63 -6.83 -3.98
C SER A 76 11.13 -6.85 -4.33
N GLY A 77 10.78 -6.82 -5.62
CA GLY A 77 9.39 -6.97 -6.06
C GLY A 77 8.80 -8.33 -5.70
N MET A 78 9.58 -9.40 -5.87
CA MET A 78 9.20 -10.77 -5.51
C MET A 78 9.09 -10.94 -3.99
N GLU A 79 10.02 -10.38 -3.21
CA GLU A 79 9.97 -10.39 -1.75
C GLU A 79 8.70 -9.71 -1.23
N TYR A 80 8.38 -8.52 -1.76
CA TYR A 80 7.16 -7.81 -1.41
C TYR A 80 5.91 -8.62 -1.74
N LEU A 81 5.81 -9.15 -2.97
CA LEU A 81 4.63 -9.90 -3.39
C LEU A 81 4.46 -11.18 -2.58
N THR A 82 5.56 -11.86 -2.27
CA THR A 82 5.56 -13.06 -1.43
C THR A 82 5.08 -12.73 -0.02
N GLY A 83 5.62 -11.68 0.60
CA GLY A 83 5.18 -11.21 1.91
C GLY A 83 3.70 -10.82 1.91
N PHE A 84 3.24 -10.08 0.90
CA PHE A 84 1.84 -9.72 0.73
C PHE A 84 0.92 -10.94 0.66
N LEU A 85 1.27 -11.95 -0.14
CA LEU A 85 0.45 -13.17 -0.28
C LEU A 85 0.44 -14.00 1.01
N ILE A 86 1.58 -14.10 1.71
CA ILE A 86 1.67 -14.77 3.01
C ILE A 86 0.74 -14.09 4.02
N GLU A 87 0.89 -12.77 4.21
CA GLU A 87 0.05 -11.98 5.13
C GLU A 87 -1.44 -12.09 4.77
N LYS A 88 -1.77 -12.04 3.47
CA LYS A 88 -3.17 -12.20 3.04
C LYS A 88 -3.72 -13.58 3.32
N SER A 89 -2.92 -14.64 3.12
CA SER A 89 -3.31 -16.01 3.43
C SER A 89 -3.59 -16.18 4.94
N LEU A 90 -2.75 -15.59 5.79
CA LEU A 90 -2.93 -15.59 7.25
C LEU A 90 -4.18 -14.82 7.66
N SER A 91 -4.48 -13.69 7.00
CA SER A 91 -5.71 -12.94 7.30
C SER A 91 -6.98 -13.71 6.95
N ILE A 92 -6.96 -14.53 5.88
CA ILE A 92 -8.12 -15.34 5.48
C ILE A 92 -8.33 -16.50 6.44
N ASP A 93 -7.25 -17.12 6.94
CA ASP A 93 -7.33 -18.17 7.96
C ASP A 93 -7.85 -17.65 9.31
N ASN A 94 -7.71 -16.34 9.55
CA ASN A 94 -8.10 -15.67 10.79
C ASN A 94 -9.49 -15.00 10.73
N ILE A 95 -10.20 -15.05 9.58
CA ILE A 95 -11.58 -14.52 9.39
C ILE A 95 -12.60 -15.63 9.65
#